data_AF-A0A929EFH5-F1
#
_entry.id   AF-A0A929EFH5-F1
#
_cell.length_a   1.000
_cell.length_b   1.000
_cell.length_c   1.000
_cell.angle_alpha   90.00
_cell.angle_beta   90.00
_cell.angle_gamma   90.00
#
_symmetry.space_group_name_H-M   'P 1'
#
loop_
_entity.id
_entity.type
_entity.pdbx_description
1 polymer ?
#
loop_
_entity_poly.entity_id
_entity_poly.type
_entity_poly.pdbx_seq_one_letter_code
_entity_poly.pdbx_strand_id
1 'polypeptide(L)' 'MTSSISWIIPVFILCAIVVAAIIYKRGGGSAKKQCGYCRSWVKFSAAHCPKCGYEFIMG' A
#
# COMPACT_ATOMS: atom_id res chain seq x y z
N MET A 1 39.87 -1.74 -17.75
CA MET A 1 39.01 -1.09 -16.74
C MET A 1 37.57 -1.57 -16.93
N THR A 2 37.24 -2.81 -16.59
CA THR A 2 35.88 -3.38 -16.80
C THR A 2 35.39 -4.20 -15.61
N SER A 3 36.26 -4.52 -14.65
CA SER A 3 35.91 -5.34 -13.48
C SER A 3 34.92 -4.65 -12.52
N SER A 4 34.94 -3.32 -12.42
CA SER A 4 34.11 -2.57 -11.47
C SER A 4 32.64 -2.43 -11.89
N ILE A 5 32.34 -2.59 -13.18
CA ILE A 5 30.98 -2.38 -13.72
C ILE A 5 30.10 -3.62 -13.50
N SER A 6 30.72 -4.79 -13.32
CA SER A 6 30.01 -6.07 -13.22
C SER A 6 29.12 -6.18 -11.96
N TRP A 7 29.46 -5.48 -10.87
CA TRP A 7 28.67 -5.46 -9.62
C TRP A 7 27.59 -4.38 -9.60
N ILE A 8 27.62 -3.42 -10.52
CA ILE A 8 26.63 -2.33 -10.58
C ILE A 8 25.26 -2.89 -10.95
N ILE A 9 25.21 -3.77 -11.95
CA ILE A 9 23.98 -4.40 -12.44
C ILE A 9 23.23 -5.17 -11.34
N PRO A 10 23.85 -6.12 -10.60
CA PRO A 10 23.16 -6.84 -9.53
C PRO A 10 22.73 -5.92 -8.37
N VAL A 11 23.50 -4.87 -8.06
CA VAL A 11 23.14 -3.89 -7.01
C VAL A 11 21.91 -3.08 -7.42
N PHE A 12 21.84 -2.63 -8.67
CA PHE A 12 20.67 -1.92 -9.18
C PHE A 12 19.42 -2.80 -9.18
N ILE A 13 19.56 -4.07 -9.58
CA ILE A 13 18.45 -5.04 -9.55
C ILE A 13 17.97 -5.26 -8.11
N LEU A 14 18.90 -5.46 -7.16
CA LEU A 14 18.57 -5.62 -5.75
C LEU A 14 17.83 -4.39 -5.19
N CYS A 15 18.33 -3.18 -5.47
CA CYS A 15 17.67 -1.94 -5.09
C CYS A 15 16.26 -1.81 -5.69
N ALA A 16 16.07 -2.15 -6.96
CA ALA A 16 14.76 -2.11 -7.61
C ALA A 16 13.75 -3.04 -6.94
N ILE A 17 14.18 -4.26 -6.58
CA ILE A 17 13.33 -5.24 -5.87
C ILE A 17 12.94 -4.72 -4.48
N VAL A 18 13.89 -4.14 -3.73
CA VAL A 18 13.62 -3.56 -2.40
C VAL A 18 12.64 -2.40 -2.48
N VAL A 19 12.84 -1.48 -3.43
CA VAL A 19 11.94 -0.34 -3.65
C VAL A 19 10.54 -0.83 -4.04
N ALA A 20 10.45 -1.79 -4.96
CA ALA A 20 9.18 -2.40 -5.33
C ALA A 20 8.49 -3.03 -4.11
N ALA A 21 9.21 -3.79 -3.29
CA ALA A 21 8.66 -4.41 -2.07
C ALA A 21 8.14 -3.37 -1.06
N ILE A 22 8.84 -2.25 -0.87
CA ILE A 22 8.39 -1.15 -0.02
C ILE A 22 7.10 -0.53 -0.58
N ILE A 23 7.04 -0.31 -1.90
CA ILE A 23 5.85 0.22 -2.57
C ILE A 23 4.68 -0.77 -2.45
N TYR A 24 4.91 -2.07 -2.66
CA TYR A 24 3.89 -3.11 -2.52
C TYR A 24 3.37 -3.21 -1.08
N LYS A 25 4.25 -3.15 -0.07
CA LYS A 25 3.84 -3.12 1.34
C LYS A 25 3.05 -1.85 1.71
N ARG A 26 3.34 -0.72 1.08
CA ARG A 26 2.56 0.52 1.24
C ARG A 26 1.25 0.52 0.46
N GLY A 27 1.22 -0.11 -0.72
CA GLY A 27 0.07 -0.15 -1.63
C GLY A 27 -0.97 -1.22 -1.29
N GLY A 28 -0.56 -2.33 -0.66
CA GLY A 28 -1.41 -3.51 -0.41
C GLY A 28 -2.48 -3.37 0.69
N GLY A 29 -2.70 -2.19 1.26
CA GLY A 29 -3.61 -2.00 2.41
C GLY A 29 -4.66 -0.90 2.26
N SER A 30 -4.77 -0.25 1.11
CA SER A 30 -5.67 0.89 0.92
C SER A 30 -6.81 0.59 -0.05
N ALA A 31 -7.43 -0.59 0.06
CA ALA A 31 -8.82 -0.69 -0.39
C ALA A 31 -9.60 0.38 0.39
N LYS A 32 -10.23 1.33 -0.30
CA LYS A 32 -11.09 2.35 0.30
C LYS A 32 -12.52 1.97 -0.06
N LYS A 33 -13.38 1.86 0.94
CA LYS A 33 -14.83 1.66 0.74
C LYS A 33 -15.54 2.99 0.96
N GLN A 34 -16.64 3.20 0.26
CA GLN A 34 -17.49 4.34 0.51
C GLN A 34 -18.47 4.00 1.64
N CYS A 35 -18.58 4.89 2.63
CA CYS A 35 -19.57 4.73 3.68
C CYS A 35 -20.98 4.92 3.08
N GLY A 36 -21.87 3.93 3.22
CA GLY A 36 -23.23 4.01 2.67
C GLY A 36 -24.09 5.11 3.28
N TYR A 37 -23.75 5.60 4.47
CA TYR A 37 -24.50 6.63 5.19
C TYR A 37 -24.05 8.05 4.83
N CYS A 38 -22.79 8.39 5.09
CA CYS A 38 -22.26 9.75 4.85
C CYS A 38 -21.52 9.91 3.51
N ARG A 39 -21.46 8.85 2.69
CA ARG A 39 -20.79 8.81 1.38
C ARG A 39 -19.30 9.16 1.40
N SER A 40 -18.68 9.16 2.58
CA SER A 40 -17.25 9.43 2.74
C SER A 40 -16.38 8.22 2.39
N TRP A 41 -15.18 8.49 1.88
CA TRP A 41 -14.19 7.46 1.57
C TRP A 41 -13.46 7.05 2.85
N VAL A 42 -13.59 5.78 3.23
CA VAL A 42 -12.97 5.21 4.43
C VAL A 42 -12.08 4.03 4.07
N LYS A 43 -11.12 3.69 4.93
CA LYS A 43 -10.31 2.48 4.76
C LYS A 43 -11.23 1.26 4.79
N PHE A 44 -10.99 0.27 3.93
CA PHE A 44 -11.78 -0.96 3.86
C PHE A 44 -11.72 -1.73 5.18
N SER A 45 -10.53 -1.77 5.80
CA SER A 45 -10.30 -2.34 7.13
C SER A 45 -10.89 -1.51 8.28
N ALA A 46 -11.51 -0.36 8.03
CA ALA A 46 -12.16 0.40 9.09
C ALA A 46 -13.44 -0.34 9.55
N ALA A 47 -13.51 -0.62 10.86
CA ALA A 47 -14.68 -1.18 11.52
C ALA A 47 -15.79 -0.14 11.71
N HIS A 48 -15.46 1.15 11.76
CA HIS A 48 -16.43 2.25 11.85
C HIS A 48 -16.06 3.42 10.93
N CYS A 49 -17.04 4.25 10.59
CA CYS A 49 -16.83 5.45 9.81
C CYS A 49 -16.33 6.59 10.71
N PRO A 50 -15.12 7.14 10.49
CA PRO A 50 -14.58 8.22 11.31
C PRO A 50 -15.33 9.56 11.15
N LYS A 51 -16.19 9.69 10.14
CA LYS A 51 -16.98 10.92 9.91
C LYS A 51 -18.34 10.92 10.59
N CYS A 52 -19.03 9.78 10.61
CA CYS A 52 -20.41 9.71 11.10
C CYS A 52 -20.61 8.67 12.22
N GLY A 53 -19.54 7.98 12.64
CA GLY A 53 -19.60 6.97 13.70
C GLY A 53 -20.30 5.66 13.29
N TYR A 54 -20.75 5.53 12.04
CA TYR A 54 -21.46 4.33 11.58
C TYR A 54 -20.58 3.09 11.65
N GLU A 55 -21.02 2.07 12.38
CA GLU A 55 -20.32 0.79 12.50
C GLU A 55 -20.56 -0.07 11.26
N PHE A 56 -19.49 -0.38 10.53
CA PHE A 56 -19.55 -1.31 9.43
C PHE A 56 -19.61 -2.72 10.01
N ILE A 57 -20.82 -3.28 10.12
CA ILE A 57 -21.01 -4.71 10.37
C ILE A 57 -20.26 -5.50 9.29
N MET A 58 -19.08 -6.02 9.64
CA MET A 58 -18.35 -6.97 8.81
C MET A 58 -19.03 -8.32 9.01
N GLY A 59 -19.94 -8.66 8.10
CA GLY A 59 -20.47 -10.02 7.94
C GLY A 59 -19.47 -10.90 7.22
#